data_AF-A0A7K2ZEY0-F1
#
_entry.id   AF-A0A7K2ZEY0-F1
#
_cell.length_a   1.000
_cell.length_b   1.000
_cell.length_c   1.000
_cell.angle_alpha   90.00
_cell.angle_beta   90.00
_cell.angle_gamma   90.00
#
_symmetry.space_group_name_H-M   'P 1'
#
loop_
_entity.id
_entity.type
_entity.pdbx_description
1 polymer ?
#
loop_
_entity_poly.entity_id
_entity_poly.type
_entity_poly.pdbx_seq_one_letter_code
_entity_poly.pdbx_strand_id
1 'polypeptide(L)'
;MTDDRTHVLDFFTPRAAGWDSRFPDDGPAYAAAAGLLGLRPGDAVLDAGCGTGRALPALRAVVGPRGTVLGADLTPAMLEAAVRAGRAESGTLIRADVARLPLRDEALDAV
;
A
#
# COMPACT_ATOMS: atom_id res chain seq x y z
N MET A 1 -17.81 -18.70 12.69
CA MET A 1 -17.18 -17.41 12.36
C MET A 1 -16.01 -17.73 11.46
N THR A 2 -16.18 -17.60 10.15
CA THR A 2 -15.04 -17.73 9.23
C THR A 2 -14.03 -16.65 9.58
N ASP A 3 -12.75 -17.00 9.66
CA ASP A 3 -11.67 -16.07 9.96
C ASP A 3 -11.68 -14.94 8.91
N ASP A 4 -11.80 -13.67 9.35
CA ASP A 4 -11.88 -12.51 8.46
C ASP A 4 -10.68 -12.45 7.51
N ARG A 5 -9.53 -12.94 7.96
CA ARG A 5 -8.32 -13.11 7.14
C ARG A 5 -8.52 -14.09 5.99
N THR A 6 -9.19 -15.22 6.23
CA THR A 6 -9.47 -16.22 5.20
C THR A 6 -10.35 -15.62 4.11
N HIS A 7 -11.38 -14.86 4.47
CA HIS A 7 -12.22 -14.18 3.48
C HIS A 7 -11.45 -13.18 2.61
N VAL A 8 -10.56 -12.38 3.21
CA VAL A 8 -9.68 -11.46 2.47
C VAL A 8 -8.81 -12.24 1.48
N LEU A 9 -8.12 -13.30 1.94
CA LEU A 9 -7.24 -14.09 1.11
C LEU A 9 -7.97 -14.78 -0.05
N ASP A 10 -9.13 -15.38 0.21
CA ASP A 10 -9.94 -16.06 -0.80
C ASP A 10 -10.46 -15.09 -1.87
N PHE A 11 -10.75 -13.85 -1.48
CA PHE A 11 -11.19 -12.82 -2.41
C PHE A 11 -10.03 -12.28 -3.25
N PHE A 12 -8.94 -11.83 -2.63
CA PHE A 12 -7.90 -11.07 -3.34
C PHE A 12 -6.87 -11.95 -4.06
N THR A 13 -6.50 -13.11 -3.51
CA THR A 13 -5.47 -13.99 -4.09
C THR A 13 -5.72 -14.32 -5.58
N PRO A 14 -6.89 -14.85 -6.00
CA PRO A 14 -7.12 -15.20 -7.40
C PRO A 14 -7.26 -13.98 -8.33
N ARG A 15 -7.37 -12.76 -7.77
CA ARG A 15 -7.58 -11.52 -8.55
C ARG A 15 -6.29 -10.73 -8.74
N ALA A 16 -5.24 -11.00 -7.95
CA ALA A 16 -4.03 -10.19 -7.91
C ALA A 16 -3.37 -9.99 -9.30
N ALA A 17 -3.28 -11.04 -10.11
CA ALA A 17 -2.64 -10.99 -11.43
C ALA A 17 -3.33 -10.03 -12.43
N GLY A 18 -4.64 -9.80 -12.27
CA GLY A 18 -5.44 -8.94 -13.13
C GLY A 18 -6.02 -7.73 -12.39
N TRP A 19 -5.50 -7.39 -11.22
CA TRP A 19 -6.05 -6.31 -10.40
C TRP A 19 -5.91 -4.96 -11.12
N ASP A 20 -4.71 -4.66 -11.60
CA ASP A 20 -4.40 -3.36 -12.24
C ASP A 20 -5.12 -3.16 -13.57
N SER A 21 -5.41 -4.23 -14.32
CA SER A 21 -6.12 -4.14 -15.59
C SER A 21 -7.61 -3.81 -15.43
N ARG A 22 -8.18 -3.97 -14.24
CA ARG A 22 -9.56 -3.57 -13.94
C ARG A 22 -9.71 -2.07 -13.71
N PHE A 23 -8.61 -1.37 -13.46
CA PHE A 23 -8.63 0.02 -13.01
C PHE A 23 -7.50 0.84 -13.66
N PRO A 24 -7.44 1.00 -14.98
CA PRO A 24 -6.23 1.51 -15.65
C PRO A 24 -5.80 2.94 -15.26
N ASP A 25 -6.71 3.82 -14.82
CA ASP A 25 -6.45 5.28 -14.75
C ASP A 25 -6.46 5.90 -13.32
N ASP A 26 -6.21 5.12 -12.27
CA ASP A 26 -6.33 5.64 -10.89
C ASP A 26 -5.18 6.56 -10.44
N GLY A 27 -4.15 6.75 -11.27
CA GLY A 27 -2.95 7.55 -10.94
C GLY A 27 -3.26 8.96 -10.43
N PRO A 28 -4.08 9.78 -11.14
CA PRO A 28 -4.48 11.10 -10.69
C PRO A 28 -5.28 11.08 -9.37
N ALA A 29 -6.11 10.05 -9.15
CA ALA A 29 -6.88 9.92 -7.92
C ALA A 29 -5.95 9.68 -6.72
N TYR A 30 -4.94 8.81 -6.87
CA TYR A 30 -3.94 8.60 -5.82
C TYR A 30 -3.09 9.85 -5.54
N ALA A 31 -2.69 10.59 -6.58
CA ALA A 31 -1.96 11.83 -6.41
C ALA A 31 -2.79 12.89 -5.64
N ALA A 32 -4.08 13.03 -6.00
CA ALA A 32 -4.99 13.92 -5.30
C ALA A 32 -5.18 13.49 -3.84
N ALA A 33 -5.42 12.21 -3.58
CA ALA A 33 -5.57 11.68 -2.22
C ALA A 33 -4.31 11.90 -1.38
N ALA A 34 -3.12 11.60 -1.91
CA ALA A 34 -1.85 11.81 -1.23
C ALA A 34 -1.62 13.29 -0.87
N GLY A 35 -2.03 14.22 -1.74
CA GLY A 35 -1.95 15.66 -1.49
C GLY A 35 -2.87 16.15 -0.36
N LEU A 36 -3.92 15.40 -0.01
CA LEU A 36 -4.86 15.75 1.06
C LEU A 36 -4.42 15.24 2.45
N LEU A 37 -3.42 14.36 2.53
CA LEU A 37 -2.96 13.77 3.79
C LEU A 37 -2.16 14.73 4.68
N GLY A 38 -1.83 15.93 4.19
CA GLY A 38 -1.02 16.89 4.95
C GLY A 38 0.44 16.45 5.16
N LEU A 39 0.89 15.43 4.43
CA LEU A 39 2.25 14.91 4.46
C LEU A 39 3.27 15.96 4.00
N ARG A 40 4.46 15.90 4.58
CA ARG A 40 5.60 16.75 4.28
C ARG A 40 6.81 15.91 3.85
N PRO A 41 7.78 16.52 3.16
CA PRO A 41 9.03 15.83 2.86
C PRO A 41 9.74 15.33 4.12
N GLY A 42 10.03 14.02 4.16
CA GLY A 42 10.65 13.35 5.30
C GLY A 42 9.69 12.57 6.20
N ASP A 43 8.38 12.77 6.08
CA ASP A 43 7.38 12.07 6.88
C ASP A 43 7.32 10.57 6.54
N ALA A 44 6.75 9.78 7.47
CA ALA A 44 6.51 8.35 7.36
C ALA A 44 5.01 8.06 7.13
N VAL A 45 4.68 7.37 6.05
CA VAL A 45 3.30 7.03 5.67
C VAL A 45 3.11 5.54 5.44
N LEU A 46 1.95 5.02 5.83
CA LEU A 46 1.49 3.67 5.53
C LEU A 46 0.35 3.67 4.53
N ASP A 47 0.43 2.86 3.48
CA ASP A 47 -0.71 2.44 2.66
C ASP A 47 -1.26 1.11 3.21
N ALA A 48 -2.38 1.18 3.93
CA ALA A 48 -2.99 0.04 4.61
C ALA A 48 -3.93 -0.75 3.68
N GLY A 49 -3.57 -1.99 3.36
CA GLY A 49 -4.22 -2.78 2.30
C GLY A 49 -3.72 -2.36 0.92
N CYS A 50 -2.41 -2.18 0.77
CA CYS A 50 -1.81 -1.55 -0.41
C CYS A 50 -2.04 -2.33 -1.71
N GLY A 51 -2.43 -3.60 -1.65
CA GLY A 51 -2.69 -4.44 -2.80
C GLY A 51 -1.47 -4.52 -3.73
N THR A 52 -1.67 -4.15 -4.99
CA THR A 52 -0.60 -4.07 -6.00
C THR A 52 0.26 -2.80 -5.90
N GLY A 53 0.11 -2.03 -4.82
CA GLY A 53 0.97 -0.91 -4.44
C GLY A 53 0.80 0.34 -5.31
N ARG A 54 -0.41 0.60 -5.82
CA ARG A 54 -0.65 1.67 -6.81
C ARG A 54 -0.55 3.09 -6.23
N ALA A 55 -0.79 3.27 -4.94
CA ALA A 55 -0.67 4.57 -4.27
C ALA A 55 0.79 4.91 -3.91
N LEU A 56 1.67 3.91 -3.76
CA LEU A 56 3.05 4.09 -3.27
C LEU A 56 3.86 5.15 -4.06
N PRO A 57 3.81 5.23 -5.40
CA PRO A 57 4.54 6.27 -6.13
C PRO A 57 4.04 7.68 -5.82
N ALA A 58 2.72 7.86 -5.64
CA ALA A 58 2.14 9.15 -5.29
C ALA A 58 2.57 9.57 -3.88
N LEU A 59 2.51 8.64 -2.92
CA LEU A 59 3.01 8.86 -1.56
C LEU A 59 4.50 9.20 -1.55
N ARG A 60 5.32 8.45 -2.31
CA ARG A 60 6.75 8.72 -2.49
C ARG A 60 7.01 10.12 -3.04
N ALA A 61 6.23 10.57 -4.02
CA ALA A 61 6.38 11.90 -4.59
C ALA A 61 6.17 13.00 -3.55
N VAL A 62 5.25 12.80 -2.59
CA VAL A 62 4.95 13.78 -1.52
C VAL A 62 6.01 13.77 -0.42
N VAL A 63 6.33 12.59 0.14
CA VAL A 63 7.28 12.49 1.28
C VAL A 63 8.75 12.59 0.83
N GLY A 64 9.01 12.49 -0.47
CA GLY A 64 10.34 12.64 -1.07
C GLY A 64 11.31 11.51 -0.72
N PRO A 65 12.59 11.62 -1.11
CA PRO A 65 13.58 10.54 -0.98
C PRO A 65 14.02 10.27 0.47
N ARG A 66 13.81 11.24 1.38
CA ARG A 66 14.11 11.08 2.81
C ARG A 66 12.92 10.57 3.62
N GLY A 67 11.72 10.59 3.04
CA GLY A 67 10.53 10.07 3.68
C GLY A 67 10.42 8.55 3.60
N THR A 68 9.55 8.00 4.42
CA THR A 68 9.29 6.56 4.50
C THR A 68 7.92 6.26 3.92
N VAL A 69 7.85 5.33 2.97
CA VAL A 69 6.58 4.80 2.46
C VAL A 69 6.55 3.31 2.78
N LEU A 70 5.54 2.89 3.54
CA LEU A 70 5.25 1.48 3.82
C LEU A 70 3.98 1.09 3.10
N GLY A 71 3.98 -0.05 2.41
CA GLY A 71 2.75 -0.68 1.93
C GLY A 71 2.52 -1.98 2.69
N ALA A 72 1.38 -2.11 3.36
CA ALA A 72 1.01 -3.34 4.06
C ALA A 72 -0.16 -4.03 3.36
N ASP A 73 -0.01 -5.31 3.05
CA ASP A 73 -1.13 -6.13 2.60
C ASP A 73 -1.03 -7.54 3.21
N LEU A 74 -2.19 -8.14 3.47
CA LEU A 74 -2.27 -9.50 4.00
C LEU A 74 -1.97 -10.55 2.91
N THR A 75 -2.23 -10.21 1.65
CA THR A 75 -2.29 -11.12 0.50
C THR A 75 -0.93 -11.22 -0.20
N PRO A 76 -0.23 -12.37 -0.13
CA PRO A 76 1.09 -12.51 -0.75
C PRO A 76 1.09 -12.21 -2.26
N ALA A 77 0.07 -12.71 -2.98
CA ALA A 77 -0.05 -12.53 -4.43
C ALA A 77 -0.18 -11.05 -4.84
N MET A 78 -0.77 -10.21 -3.99
CA MET A 78 -0.86 -8.76 -4.21
C MET A 78 0.50 -8.10 -4.09
N LEU A 79 1.25 -8.41 -3.03
CA LEU A 79 2.60 -7.88 -2.82
C LEU A 79 3.57 -8.35 -3.91
N GLU A 80 3.47 -9.60 -4.37
CA GLU A 80 4.24 -10.09 -5.51
C GLU A 80 3.93 -9.32 -6.79
N ALA A 81 2.66 -9.01 -7.04
CA ALA A 81 2.26 -8.17 -8.17
C ALA A 81 2.81 -6.74 -8.02
N ALA A 82 2.79 -6.16 -6.83
CA ALA A 82 3.40 -4.86 -6.53
C ALA A 82 4.91 -4.85 -6.83
N VAL A 83 5.64 -5.90 -6.41
CA VAL A 83 7.07 -6.06 -6.72
C VAL A 83 7.30 -6.15 -8.23
N ARG A 84 6.52 -6.99 -8.94
CA ARG A 84 6.62 -7.10 -10.40
C ARG A 84 6.33 -5.78 -11.12
N ALA A 85 5.47 -4.95 -10.56
CA ALA A 85 5.15 -3.61 -11.05
C ALA A 85 6.16 -2.52 -10.62
N GLY A 86 7.28 -2.89 -9.99
CA GLY A 86 8.35 -1.96 -9.57
C GLY A 86 8.02 -1.14 -8.31
N ARG A 87 6.94 -1.45 -7.59
CA ARG A 87 6.51 -0.63 -6.43
C ARG A 87 7.48 -0.66 -5.25
N ALA A 88 8.35 -1.67 -5.19
CA ALA A 88 9.43 -1.74 -4.22
C ALA A 88 10.45 -0.57 -4.34
N GLU A 89 10.50 0.11 -5.48
CA GLU A 89 11.33 1.33 -5.65
C GLU A 89 10.68 2.55 -4.99
N SER A 90 9.36 2.52 -4.79
CA SER A 90 8.60 3.63 -4.19
C SER A 90 8.45 3.48 -2.67
N GLY A 91 8.44 2.25 -2.14
CA GLY A 91 8.29 2.01 -0.71
C GLY A 91 8.59 0.58 -0.30
N THR A 92 8.69 0.35 1.01
CA THR A 92 8.89 -0.96 1.59
C THR A 92 7.55 -1.70 1.67
N LEU A 93 7.48 -2.88 1.09
CA LEU A 93 6.31 -3.75 1.12
C LEU A 93 6.42 -4.74 2.29
N ILE A 94 5.40 -4.78 3.15
CA ILE A 94 5.34 -5.71 4.28
C ILE A 94 4.09 -6.57 4.19
N ARG A 95 4.26 -7.88 4.47
CA ARG A 95 3.11 -8.76 4.64
C ARG A 95 2.60 -8.65 6.07
N ALA A 96 1.48 -7.98 6.26
CA ALA A 96 0.91 -7.76 7.58
C ALA A 96 -0.62 -7.75 7.54
N ASP A 97 -1.22 -8.13 8.66
CA ASP A 97 -2.63 -7.85 8.93
C ASP A 97 -2.72 -6.41 9.46
N VAL A 98 -3.46 -5.54 8.77
CA VAL A 98 -3.59 -4.13 9.16
C VAL A 98 -4.35 -3.95 10.48
N ALA A 99 -5.12 -4.94 10.92
CA ALA A 99 -5.72 -4.95 12.25
C ALA A 99 -4.69 -5.22 13.36
N ARG A 100 -3.48 -5.69 13.00
CA ARG A 100 -2.41 -6.09 13.93
C ARG A 100 -1.02 -5.79 13.34
N LEU A 101 -0.76 -4.52 13.06
CA LEU A 101 0.49 -4.07 12.46
C LEU A 101 1.70 -4.31 13.40
N PRO A 102 2.86 -4.71 12.86
CA PRO A 102 4.11 -4.85 13.63
C PRO A 102 4.82 -3.49 13.80
N LEU A 103 4.05 -2.44 14.10
CA LEU A 103 4.55 -1.08 14.27
C LEU A 103 4.25 -0.62 15.70
N ARG A 104 5.08 0.30 16.20
CA ARG A 104 4.78 1.00 17.45
C ARG A 104 3.71 2.05 17.19
N ASP A 105 2.94 2.37 18.22
CA ASP A 105 2.05 3.52 18.18
C ASP A 105 2.84 4.79 17.86
N GLU A 106 2.20 5.74 17.17
CA GLU A 106 2.77 7.04 16.76
C GLU A 106 4.04 6.94 15.89
N ALA A 107 4.32 5.77 15.29
CA ALA A 107 5.48 5.60 14.40
C ALA A 107 5.28 6.15 12.97
N LEU A 108 4.06 6.61 12.65
CA LEU A 108 3.66 7.08 11.33
C LEU A 108 3.05 8.48 11.46
N ASP A 109 3.32 9.33 10.48
CA ASP A 109 2.73 10.66 10.37
C ASP A 109 1.35 10.62 9.66
N ALA A 110 1.10 9.59 8.84
CA ALA A 110 -0.21 9.32 8.24
C ALA A 110 -0.42 7.83 7.87
N VAL A 111 -1.69 7.44 7.68
CA VAL A 111 -2.16 6.13 7.20
C VAL A 111 -3.21 6.34 6.11
#